data_AF-A0A3A6MRE0-F1
#
_entry.id   AF-A0A3A6MRE0-F1
#
_cell.length_a   1.000
_cell.length_b   1.000
_cell.length_c   1.000
_cell.angle_alpha   90.00
_cell.angle_beta   90.00
_cell.angle_gamma   90.00
#
_symmetry.space_group_name_H-M   'P 1'
#
loop_
_entity.id
_entity.type
_entity.pdbx_description
1 polymer ?
#
loop_
_entity_poly.entity_id
_entity_poly.type
_entity_poly.pdbx_seq_one_letter_code
_entity_poly.pdbx_strand_id
1 'polypeptide(L)'
;MSAGSRKNVQNHGGRPSIEINRTAFLGFYHNGLTDQQIAEHLGVSRQTAIRFRQANGLKPNRKRGERGAGAVREHKAYYEEIKRVMRIPEVARAVYRAAKMFRDSGGDEATSYVATVIDPAPLPRVNPGSWCSPADKINLTQIKYIVTVEQQAERAVVAGVPGPAVFELTRAVKSGSPRLIEKLAMSAVVNAFMVGVHETVAKVMAELNPVYLSRRALSAVKSTWERIWTACLEWAPVQSERRARAAAVRAGGYGGGTGKAGKGGGRVNLHDRTAWAGANGY
;
A
#
# COMPACT_ATOMS: atom_id res chain seq x y z
N MET A 1 -10.93 46.29 -0.18
CA MET A 1 -9.85 45.27 -0.24
C MET A 1 -8.82 45.62 0.82
N SER A 2 -8.79 44.91 1.94
CA SER A 2 -8.00 45.28 3.12
C SER A 2 -6.53 44.88 2.96
N ALA A 3 -5.64 45.88 2.94
CA ALA A 3 -4.21 45.69 2.96
C ALA A 3 -3.79 45.04 4.29
N GLY A 4 -3.38 43.77 4.23
CA GLY A 4 -2.84 43.05 5.38
C GLY A 4 -1.68 43.83 6.00
N SER A 5 -1.85 44.25 7.25
CA SER A 5 -0.88 45.01 8.05
C SER A 5 0.49 44.32 8.06
N ARG A 6 1.45 44.95 7.36
CA ARG A 6 2.87 44.61 7.32
C ARG A 6 3.50 45.06 8.63
N LYS A 7 3.81 44.14 9.54
CA LYS A 7 4.60 44.45 10.75
C LYS A 7 6.04 44.05 10.52
N ASN A 8 6.87 45.05 10.23
CA ASN A 8 8.31 44.92 10.13
C ASN A 8 8.88 44.99 11.57
N VAL A 9 9.27 43.84 12.14
CA VAL A 9 9.88 43.78 13.46
C VAL A 9 11.38 44.02 13.28
N GLN A 10 11.82 45.27 13.37
CA GLN A 10 13.23 45.63 13.31
C GLN A 10 13.93 45.30 14.64
N ASN A 11 14.99 44.50 14.57
CA ASN A 11 15.94 44.29 15.68
C ASN A 11 17.28 44.94 15.30
N HIS A 12 17.79 45.82 16.16
CA HIS A 12 19.08 46.47 16.03
C HIS A 12 20.23 45.44 16.20
N GLY A 13 20.94 45.13 15.11
CA GLY A 13 22.23 44.40 15.14
C GLY A 13 22.24 42.96 14.64
N GLY A 14 21.11 42.41 14.15
CA GLY A 14 21.03 41.03 13.64
C GLY A 14 20.79 40.92 12.13
N ARG A 15 21.07 39.74 11.55
CA ARG A 15 20.68 39.37 10.18
C ARG A 15 19.21 39.75 9.94
N PRO A 16 18.87 40.41 8.81
CA PRO A 16 17.53 40.94 8.59
C PRO A 16 16.45 39.87 8.76
N SER A 17 15.35 40.26 9.41
CA SER A 17 14.17 39.42 9.59
C SER A 17 13.63 39.03 8.22
N ILE A 18 13.63 37.73 7.90
CA ILE A 18 12.92 37.20 6.73
C ILE A 18 11.44 37.55 6.90
N GLU A 19 10.87 38.24 5.92
CA GLU A 19 9.46 38.61 5.96
C GLU A 19 8.59 37.35 5.78
N ILE A 20 7.70 37.11 6.74
CA ILE A 20 6.77 35.98 6.72
C ILE A 20 5.37 36.51 6.48
N ASN A 21 4.65 35.91 5.53
CA ASN A 21 3.23 36.20 5.33
C ASN A 21 2.42 35.78 6.58
N ARG A 22 1.97 36.77 7.34
CA ARG A 22 1.26 36.58 8.63
C ARG A 22 -0.04 35.81 8.48
N THR A 23 -0.85 36.10 7.47
CA THR A 23 -2.15 35.42 7.28
C THR A 23 -1.96 33.95 6.94
N ALA A 24 -0.99 33.64 6.07
CA ALA A 24 -0.62 32.26 5.76
C ALA A 24 -0.11 31.53 7.01
N PHE A 25 0.80 32.14 7.79
CA PHE A 25 1.31 31.56 9.02
C PHE A 25 0.20 31.24 10.03
N LEU A 26 -0.69 32.20 10.30
CA LEU A 26 -1.80 32.02 11.24
C LEU A 26 -2.77 30.94 10.76
N GLY A 27 -3.07 30.90 9.46
CA GLY A 27 -3.88 29.84 8.86
C GLY A 27 -3.30 28.45 9.12
N PHE A 28 -2.01 28.25 8.85
CA PHE A 28 -1.35 26.97 9.12
C PHE A 28 -1.27 26.65 10.62
N TYR A 29 -1.02 27.66 11.46
CA TYR A 29 -0.96 27.49 12.91
C TYR A 29 -2.32 27.06 13.48
N HIS A 30 -3.42 27.69 13.07
CA HIS A 30 -4.77 27.31 13.51
C HIS A 30 -5.22 25.97 12.96
N ASN A 31 -4.65 25.54 11.82
CA ASN A 31 -4.79 24.18 11.32
C ASN A 31 -3.98 23.15 12.11
N GLY A 32 -3.21 23.57 13.12
CA GLY A 32 -2.51 22.69 14.04
C GLY A 32 -1.15 22.22 13.55
N LEU A 33 -0.59 22.86 12.51
CA LEU A 33 0.74 22.51 12.00
C LEU A 33 1.83 22.92 13.00
N THR A 34 2.91 22.15 13.05
CA THR A 34 4.09 22.45 13.88
C THR A 34 4.97 23.52 13.23
N ASP A 35 5.79 24.20 14.03
CA ASP A 35 6.74 25.23 13.54
C ASP A 35 7.62 24.72 12.39
N GLN A 36 7.99 23.43 12.39
CA GLN A 36 8.77 22.80 11.32
C GLN A 36 7.96 22.68 10.02
N GLN A 37 6.70 22.22 10.10
CA GLN A 37 5.84 22.09 8.92
C GLN A 37 5.48 23.46 8.34
N ILE A 38 5.17 24.44 9.19
CA ILE A 38 4.89 25.81 8.76
C ILE A 38 6.13 26.39 8.05
N ALA A 39 7.33 26.12 8.57
CA ALA A 39 8.57 26.54 7.95
C ALA A 39 8.77 25.90 6.57
N GLU A 40 8.52 24.61 6.41
CA GLU A 40 8.55 23.90 5.13
C GLU A 40 7.56 24.48 4.11
N HIS A 41 6.29 24.69 4.50
CA HIS A 41 5.28 25.27 3.62
C HIS A 41 5.58 26.71 3.19
N LEU A 42 6.24 27.50 4.06
CA LEU A 42 6.58 28.89 3.79
C LEU A 42 7.99 29.07 3.21
N GLY A 43 8.77 28.00 3.05
CA GLY A 43 10.15 28.05 2.56
C GLY A 43 11.11 28.80 3.48
N VAL A 44 10.87 28.81 4.80
CA VAL A 44 11.71 29.51 5.79
C VAL A 44 12.39 28.53 6.73
N SER A 45 13.36 29.01 7.52
CA SER A 45 13.96 28.18 8.56
C SER A 45 12.99 27.94 9.72
N ARG A 46 13.11 26.77 10.38
CA ARG A 46 12.36 26.46 11.61
C ARG A 46 12.53 27.51 12.69
N GLN A 47 13.75 28.04 12.86
CA GLN A 47 14.03 29.07 13.85
C GLN A 47 13.26 30.37 13.55
N THR A 48 13.14 30.72 12.27
CA THR A 48 12.34 31.88 11.84
C THR A 48 10.87 31.69 12.20
N ALA A 49 10.30 30.50 11.95
CA ALA A 49 8.92 30.18 12.33
C ALA A 49 8.70 30.21 13.85
N ILE A 50 9.65 29.71 14.65
CA ILE A 50 9.59 29.76 16.13
C ILE A 50 9.58 31.21 16.62
N ARG A 51 10.50 32.05 16.12
CA ARG A 51 10.58 33.47 16.49
C ARG A 51 9.29 34.20 16.14
N PHE A 52 8.76 33.95 14.94
CA PHE A 52 7.49 34.51 14.50
C PHE A 52 6.32 34.10 15.40
N ARG A 53 6.24 32.81 15.77
CA ARG A 53 5.23 32.28 16.70
C ARG A 53 5.31 32.97 18.06
N GLN A 54 6.52 33.06 18.62
CA GLN A 54 6.77 33.68 19.93
C GLN A 54 6.44 35.18 19.92
N ALA A 55 6.83 35.90 18.86
CA ALA A 55 6.51 37.32 18.70
C ALA A 55 5.00 37.59 18.60
N ASN A 56 4.21 36.61 18.14
CA ASN A 56 2.74 36.67 18.13
C ASN A 56 2.10 36.08 19.41
N GLY A 57 2.88 35.71 20.43
CA GLY A 57 2.37 35.19 21.71
C GLY A 57 1.71 33.80 21.64
N LEU A 58 1.95 33.05 20.57
CA LEU A 58 1.30 31.78 20.31
C LEU A 58 2.05 30.61 20.99
N LYS A 59 1.31 29.68 21.60
CA LYS A 59 1.88 28.47 22.23
C LYS A 59 2.31 27.44 21.16
N PRO A 60 3.24 26.51 21.45
CA PRO A 60 3.54 25.44 20.51
C PRO A 60 2.34 24.51 20.33
N ASN A 61 2.03 24.10 19.09
CA ASN A 61 0.94 23.16 18.78
C ASN A 61 1.21 21.71 19.24
N ARG A 62 2.41 21.42 19.73
CA ARG A 62 2.84 20.08 20.13
C ARG A 62 3.40 20.10 21.54
N LYS A 63 3.07 19.10 22.35
CA LYS A 63 3.59 19.01 23.72
C LYS A 63 5.05 18.55 23.72
N ARG A 64 5.82 19.01 24.72
CA ARG A 64 7.20 18.58 24.93
C ARG A 64 7.23 17.05 25.14
N GLY A 65 8.04 16.34 24.36
CA GLY A 65 8.19 14.88 24.44
C GLY A 65 7.33 14.08 23.46
N GLU A 66 6.32 14.68 22.84
CA GLU A 66 5.55 13.99 21.80
C GLU A 66 6.41 13.80 20.54
N ARG A 67 6.74 12.55 20.20
CA ARG A 67 7.43 12.22 18.94
C ARG A 67 6.42 11.97 17.82
N GLY A 68 6.75 12.47 16.62
CA GLY A 68 5.99 12.22 15.40
C GLY A 68 6.42 10.91 14.79
N ALA A 69 5.77 10.53 13.68
CA ALA A 69 6.22 9.35 12.94
C ALA A 69 7.67 9.45 12.47
N GLY A 70 8.22 10.66 12.36
CA GLY A 70 9.53 10.95 11.79
C GLY A 70 9.39 11.47 10.36
N ALA A 71 10.51 11.77 9.72
CA ALA A 71 10.52 12.08 8.30
C ALA A 71 10.15 10.84 7.47
N VAL A 72 9.66 11.09 6.26
CA VAL A 72 9.39 10.06 5.27
C VAL A 72 10.72 9.54 4.74
N ARG A 73 10.87 8.22 4.64
CA ARG A 73 12.08 7.58 4.13
C ARG A 73 11.99 7.39 2.62
N GLU A 74 12.54 8.35 1.88
CA GLU A 74 12.42 8.41 0.42
C GLU A 74 13.00 7.19 -0.32
N HIS A 75 14.06 6.58 0.21
CA HIS A 75 14.75 5.43 -0.37
C HIS A 75 14.07 4.07 -0.08
N LYS A 76 13.10 4.03 0.83
CA LYS A 76 12.39 2.79 1.16
C LYS A 76 11.25 2.55 0.18
N ALA A 77 10.83 1.29 0.06
CA ALA A 77 9.66 0.94 -0.70
C ALA A 77 8.42 1.67 -0.14
N TYR A 78 7.60 2.23 -1.04
CA TYR A 78 6.42 2.99 -0.65
C TYR A 78 5.51 2.17 0.25
N TYR A 79 5.25 0.91 -0.13
CA TYR A 79 4.46 -0.03 0.66
C TYR A 79 5.01 -0.26 2.09
N GLU A 80 6.32 -0.42 2.28
CA GLU A 80 6.92 -0.59 3.61
C GLU A 80 6.73 0.66 4.48
N GLU A 81 6.90 1.83 3.88
CA GLU A 81 6.74 3.11 4.58
C GLU A 81 5.28 3.35 4.97
N ILE A 82 4.33 2.98 4.10
CA ILE A 82 2.90 2.96 4.41
C ILE A 82 2.61 2.02 5.58
N LYS A 83 3.15 0.79 5.60
CA LYS A 83 2.96 -0.13 6.73
C LYS A 83 3.45 0.48 8.03
N ARG A 84 4.62 1.14 8.01
CA ARG A 84 5.14 1.86 9.19
C ARG A 84 4.18 2.97 9.63
N VAL A 85 3.64 3.73 8.69
CA VAL A 85 2.69 4.83 8.96
C VAL A 85 1.38 4.31 9.53
N MET A 86 0.81 3.25 8.93
CA MET A 86 -0.45 2.63 9.34
C MET A 86 -0.34 1.87 10.66
N ARG A 87 0.87 1.59 11.17
CA ARG A 87 1.06 1.13 12.55
C ARG A 87 0.71 2.19 13.59
N ILE A 88 0.61 3.47 13.21
CA ILE A 88 0.16 4.54 14.09
C ILE A 88 -1.37 4.47 14.18
N PRO A 89 -1.95 4.13 15.35
CA PRO A 89 -3.38 3.85 15.46
C PRO A 89 -4.27 5.03 15.05
N GLU A 90 -3.84 6.26 15.32
CA GLU A 90 -4.59 7.46 14.99
C GLU A 90 -4.67 7.68 13.47
N VAL A 91 -3.58 7.41 12.75
CA VAL A 91 -3.54 7.50 11.28
C VAL A 91 -4.43 6.41 10.68
N ALA A 92 -4.26 5.17 11.14
CA ALA A 92 -5.05 4.05 10.66
C ALA A 92 -6.55 4.31 10.84
N ARG A 93 -6.98 4.74 12.04
CA ARG A 93 -8.39 5.08 12.32
C ARG A 93 -8.92 6.20 11.44
N ALA A 94 -8.11 7.23 11.18
CA ALA A 94 -8.51 8.33 10.29
C ALA A 94 -8.72 7.83 8.86
N VAL A 95 -7.80 7.00 8.34
CA VAL A 95 -7.91 6.40 7.00
C VAL A 95 -9.10 5.45 6.91
N TYR A 96 -9.29 4.54 7.88
CA TYR A 96 -10.43 3.62 7.89
C TYR A 96 -11.78 4.36 7.94
N ARG A 97 -11.87 5.42 8.75
CA ARG A 97 -13.07 6.26 8.81
C ARG A 97 -13.33 6.96 7.48
N ALA A 98 -12.30 7.55 6.88
CA ALA A 98 -12.42 8.20 5.58
C ALA A 98 -12.80 7.19 4.48
N ALA A 99 -12.25 5.98 4.49
CA ALA A 99 -12.59 4.91 3.55
C ALA A 99 -14.05 4.49 3.66
N LYS A 100 -14.58 4.39 4.89
CA LYS A 100 -16.01 4.14 5.13
C LYS A 100 -16.88 5.30 4.61
N MET A 101 -16.55 6.55 4.96
CA MET A 101 -17.30 7.72 4.49
C MET A 101 -17.31 7.85 2.96
N PHE A 102 -16.18 7.51 2.33
CA PHE A 102 -16.08 7.48 0.87
C PHE A 102 -16.99 6.42 0.24
N ARG A 103 -17.09 5.23 0.86
CA ARG A 103 -18.02 4.18 0.41
C ARG A 103 -19.48 4.57 0.61
N ASP A 104 -19.81 5.11 1.79
CA ASP A 104 -21.17 5.53 2.14
C ASP A 104 -21.68 6.67 1.24
N SER A 105 -20.77 7.49 0.70
CA SER A 105 -21.09 8.55 -0.27
C SER A 105 -21.16 8.09 -1.74
N GLY A 106 -21.12 6.76 -1.99
CA GLY A 106 -21.20 6.19 -3.34
C GLY A 106 -19.85 6.11 -4.07
N GLY A 107 -18.73 6.25 -3.36
CA GLY A 107 -17.40 6.05 -3.89
C GLY A 107 -17.14 4.59 -4.28
N ASP A 108 -16.12 4.38 -5.13
CA ASP A 108 -15.73 3.06 -5.58
C ASP A 108 -15.24 2.18 -4.41
N GLU A 109 -15.89 1.02 -4.24
CA GLU A 109 -15.59 0.10 -3.16
C GLU A 109 -14.15 -0.44 -3.26
N ALA A 110 -13.66 -0.72 -4.48
CA ALA A 110 -12.30 -1.22 -4.68
C ALA A 110 -11.25 -0.21 -4.20
N THR A 111 -11.40 1.07 -4.58
CA THR A 111 -10.56 2.16 -4.08
C THR A 111 -10.59 2.24 -2.55
N SER A 112 -11.77 2.09 -1.92
CA SER A 112 -11.89 2.11 -0.46
C SER A 112 -11.09 0.99 0.22
N TYR A 113 -11.06 -0.22 -0.36
CA TYR A 113 -10.26 -1.34 0.17
C TYR A 113 -8.77 -1.14 -0.08
N VAL A 114 -8.38 -0.67 -1.26
CA VAL A 114 -6.97 -0.38 -1.59
C VAL A 114 -6.37 0.62 -0.60
N ALA A 115 -7.13 1.66 -0.24
CA ALA A 115 -6.70 2.66 0.75
C ALA A 115 -6.40 2.08 2.14
N THR A 116 -7.01 0.94 2.48
CA THR A 116 -6.83 0.29 3.79
C THR A 116 -5.60 -0.60 3.90
N VAL A 117 -4.72 -0.56 2.90
CA VAL A 117 -3.55 -1.42 2.71
C VAL A 117 -3.94 -2.85 2.37
N ILE A 118 -3.59 -3.27 1.16
CA ILE A 118 -3.69 -4.66 0.72
C ILE A 118 -2.28 -5.19 0.63
N ASP A 119 -1.94 -6.13 1.51
CA ASP A 119 -0.67 -6.82 1.48
C ASP A 119 -0.52 -7.63 0.18
N PRO A 120 0.70 -7.73 -0.39
CA PRO A 120 0.95 -8.55 -1.54
C PRO A 120 0.58 -10.01 -1.23
N ALA A 121 0.10 -10.72 -2.24
CA ALA A 121 -0.20 -12.12 -2.08
C ALA A 121 1.08 -12.92 -1.74
N PRO A 122 1.00 -14.01 -0.98
CA PRO A 122 2.15 -14.89 -0.80
C PRO A 122 2.57 -15.45 -2.17
N LEU A 123 3.87 -15.58 -2.40
CA LEU A 123 4.38 -16.16 -3.64
C LEU A 123 3.79 -17.57 -3.82
N PRO A 124 3.13 -17.85 -4.95
CA PRO A 124 2.56 -19.15 -5.17
C PRO A 124 3.66 -20.19 -5.29
N ARG A 125 3.42 -21.37 -4.72
CA ARG A 125 4.30 -22.53 -4.85
C ARG A 125 3.75 -23.41 -5.96
N VAL A 126 4.51 -23.50 -7.04
CA VAL A 126 4.19 -24.35 -8.18
C VAL A 126 4.95 -25.66 -8.06
N ASN A 127 4.30 -26.76 -8.43
CA ASN A 127 4.96 -28.05 -8.51
C ASN A 127 6.10 -27.99 -9.56
N PRO A 128 7.29 -28.52 -9.28
CA PRO A 128 8.34 -28.60 -10.28
C PRO A 128 7.96 -29.59 -11.39
N GLY A 129 8.52 -29.40 -12.60
CA GLY A 129 8.00 -29.98 -13.85
C GLY A 129 7.66 -31.47 -13.83
N SER A 130 8.49 -32.32 -13.21
CA SER A 130 8.26 -33.78 -13.09
C SER A 130 7.00 -34.16 -12.27
N TRP A 131 6.48 -33.23 -11.47
CA TRP A 131 5.26 -33.36 -10.67
C TRP A 131 4.04 -32.67 -11.30
N CYS A 132 4.24 -31.93 -12.39
CA CYS A 132 3.15 -31.37 -13.16
C CYS A 132 2.44 -32.48 -13.94
N SER A 133 1.13 -32.34 -14.13
CA SER A 133 0.42 -33.24 -15.03
C SER A 133 0.82 -32.94 -16.47
N PRO A 134 0.95 -33.96 -17.33
CA PRO A 134 1.31 -33.74 -18.72
C PRO A 134 0.16 -32.98 -19.40
N ALA A 135 0.51 -32.13 -20.38
CA ALA A 135 -0.38 -31.12 -20.95
C ALA A 135 -1.67 -31.73 -21.54
N ASP A 136 -1.56 -32.90 -22.16
CA ASP A 136 -2.64 -33.69 -22.76
C ASP A 136 -3.69 -34.19 -21.76
N LYS A 137 -3.35 -34.26 -20.46
CA LYS A 137 -4.22 -34.79 -19.40
C LYS A 137 -4.75 -33.71 -18.46
N ILE A 138 -4.51 -32.43 -18.79
CA ILE A 138 -4.93 -31.32 -17.97
C ILE A 138 -6.46 -31.21 -17.98
N ASN A 139 -7.05 -31.15 -16.79
CA ASN A 139 -8.49 -31.02 -16.59
C ASN A 139 -8.89 -29.63 -16.07
N LEU A 140 -10.20 -29.35 -16.04
CA LEU A 140 -10.72 -28.04 -15.61
C LEU A 140 -10.26 -27.65 -14.19
N THR A 141 -10.15 -28.60 -13.27
CA THR A 141 -9.67 -28.33 -11.90
C THR A 141 -8.22 -27.85 -11.91
N GLN A 142 -7.37 -28.43 -12.76
CA GLN A 142 -5.97 -28.05 -12.90
C GLN A 142 -5.81 -26.71 -13.59
N ILE A 143 -6.63 -26.43 -14.61
CA ILE A 143 -6.68 -25.10 -15.24
C ILE A 143 -7.04 -24.03 -14.22
N LYS A 144 -8.13 -24.22 -13.46
CA LYS A 144 -8.55 -23.29 -12.40
C LYS A 144 -7.41 -23.03 -11.42
N TYR A 145 -6.69 -24.07 -11.01
CA TYR A 145 -5.51 -23.95 -10.16
C TYR A 145 -4.39 -23.12 -10.82
N ILE A 146 -4.02 -23.41 -12.07
CA ILE A 146 -2.98 -22.67 -12.80
C ILE A 146 -3.34 -21.18 -12.92
N VAL A 147 -4.54 -20.87 -13.38
CA VAL A 147 -5.00 -19.48 -13.54
C VAL A 147 -5.01 -18.74 -12.19
N THR A 148 -5.43 -19.43 -11.12
CA THR A 148 -5.39 -18.85 -9.76
C THR A 148 -3.96 -18.60 -9.29
N VAL A 149 -3.03 -19.51 -9.59
CA VAL A 149 -1.61 -19.36 -9.26
C VAL A 149 -0.99 -18.18 -10.01
N GLU A 150 -1.24 -18.04 -11.31
CA GLU A 150 -0.75 -16.92 -12.11
C GLU A 150 -1.30 -15.58 -11.59
N GLN A 151 -2.61 -15.53 -11.30
CA GLN A 151 -3.23 -14.35 -10.69
C GLN A 151 -2.61 -14.03 -9.32
N GLN A 152 -2.28 -15.07 -8.54
CA GLN A 152 -1.60 -14.91 -7.26
C GLN A 152 -0.17 -14.39 -7.44
N ALA A 153 0.56 -14.83 -8.46
CA ALA A 153 1.91 -14.36 -8.79
C ALA A 153 1.91 -12.88 -9.14
N GLU A 154 0.97 -12.42 -9.99
CA GLU A 154 0.82 -10.99 -10.31
C GLU A 154 0.50 -10.17 -9.05
N ARG A 155 -0.36 -10.68 -8.17
CA ARG A 155 -0.68 -10.02 -6.90
C ARG A 155 0.45 -10.08 -5.86
N ALA A 156 1.44 -10.94 -6.04
CA ALA A 156 2.58 -11.04 -5.12
C ALA A 156 3.59 -9.89 -5.32
N VAL A 157 3.59 -9.26 -6.50
CA VAL A 157 4.52 -8.16 -6.83
C VAL A 157 3.92 -6.77 -6.61
N VAL A 158 2.62 -6.69 -6.28
CA VAL A 158 1.87 -5.44 -6.11
C VAL A 158 1.20 -5.38 -4.74
N ALA A 159 1.16 -4.20 -4.14
CA ALA A 159 0.43 -3.91 -2.91
C ALA A 159 -0.55 -2.75 -3.10
N GLY A 160 -1.71 -2.84 -2.45
CA GLY A 160 -2.67 -1.73 -2.40
C GLY A 160 -2.29 -0.77 -1.30
N VAL A 161 -2.25 0.53 -1.60
CA VAL A 161 -1.78 1.55 -0.66
C VAL A 161 -2.62 2.83 -0.72
N PRO A 162 -2.76 3.56 0.40
CA PRO A 162 -3.32 4.90 0.38
C PRO A 162 -2.40 5.87 -0.37
N GLY A 163 -3.02 6.91 -0.91
CA GLY A 163 -2.34 7.99 -1.61
C GLY A 163 -1.36 8.79 -0.74
N PRO A 164 -0.51 9.62 -1.36
CA PRO A 164 0.63 10.26 -0.72
C PRO A 164 0.25 11.23 0.42
N ALA A 165 -0.99 11.74 0.42
CA ALA A 165 -1.53 12.58 1.48
C ALA A 165 -1.48 11.92 2.87
N VAL A 166 -1.35 10.59 2.94
CA VAL A 166 -1.17 9.85 4.19
C VAL A 166 0.10 10.26 4.93
N PHE A 167 1.16 10.66 4.23
CA PHE A 167 2.39 11.14 4.87
C PHE A 167 2.19 12.50 5.54
N GLU A 168 1.43 13.39 4.91
CA GLU A 168 1.04 14.67 5.52
C GLU A 168 0.10 14.46 6.71
N LEU A 169 -0.91 13.59 6.54
CA LEU A 169 -1.81 13.16 7.61
C LEU A 169 -1.03 12.70 8.83
N THR A 170 -0.01 11.88 8.62
CA THR A 170 0.83 11.34 9.70
C THR A 170 1.55 12.43 10.49
N ARG A 171 2.00 13.49 9.81
CA ARG A 171 2.64 14.63 10.47
C ARG A 171 1.61 15.48 11.22
N ALA A 172 0.38 15.56 10.72
CA ALA A 172 -0.71 16.37 11.28
C ALA A 172 -1.55 15.65 12.35
N VAL A 173 -1.56 14.32 12.43
CA VAL A 173 -2.57 13.56 13.20
C VAL A 173 -2.62 13.90 14.70
N LYS A 174 -1.50 14.35 15.29
CA LYS A 174 -1.41 14.64 16.73
C LYS A 174 -1.73 16.08 17.12
N SER A 175 -1.55 17.02 16.20
CA SER A 175 -1.69 18.46 16.49
C SER A 175 -2.67 19.18 15.57
N GLY A 176 -3.01 18.56 14.44
CA GLY A 176 -3.86 19.09 13.40
C GLY A 176 -5.31 19.22 13.82
N SER A 177 -6.02 20.17 13.20
CA SER A 177 -7.45 20.31 13.40
C SER A 177 -8.21 19.06 12.88
N PRO A 178 -9.35 18.68 13.48
CA PRO A 178 -10.14 17.54 13.01
C PRO A 178 -10.52 17.63 11.52
N ARG A 179 -10.85 18.84 11.05
CA ARG A 179 -11.16 19.11 9.64
C ARG A 179 -9.98 18.85 8.71
N LEU A 180 -8.76 19.23 9.12
CA LEU A 180 -7.56 18.97 8.33
C LEU A 180 -7.27 17.46 8.27
N ILE A 181 -7.37 16.78 9.40
CA ILE A 181 -7.15 15.33 9.50
C ILE A 181 -8.11 14.58 8.58
N GLU A 182 -9.40 14.93 8.61
CA GLU A 182 -10.41 14.33 7.75
C GLU A 182 -10.15 14.62 6.27
N LYS A 183 -9.80 15.87 5.92
CA LYS A 183 -9.46 16.26 4.55
C LYS A 183 -8.27 15.46 4.00
N LEU A 184 -7.19 15.35 4.78
CA LEU A 184 -5.99 14.61 4.37
C LEU A 184 -6.27 13.10 4.27
N ALA A 185 -7.02 12.55 5.23
CA ALA A 185 -7.43 11.14 5.18
C ALA A 185 -8.31 10.84 3.96
N MET A 186 -9.29 11.70 3.66
CA MET A 186 -10.13 11.56 2.47
C MET A 186 -9.30 11.68 1.19
N SER A 187 -8.39 12.64 1.11
CA SER A 187 -7.48 12.76 -0.05
C SER A 187 -6.59 11.52 -0.23
N ALA A 188 -6.12 10.91 0.85
CA ALA A 188 -5.36 9.67 0.80
C ALA A 188 -6.20 8.48 0.30
N VAL A 189 -7.49 8.43 0.64
CA VAL A 189 -8.41 7.38 0.17
C VAL A 189 -8.77 7.57 -1.30
N VAL A 190 -9.17 8.78 -1.69
CA VAL A 190 -9.57 9.10 -3.07
C VAL A 190 -8.46 8.81 -4.06
N ASN A 191 -7.22 9.10 -3.65
CA ASN A 191 -6.01 8.88 -4.44
C ASN A 191 -5.29 7.58 -4.07
N ALA A 192 -6.00 6.56 -3.57
CA ALA A 192 -5.41 5.25 -3.30
C ALA A 192 -5.15 4.50 -4.61
N PHE A 193 -4.05 3.74 -4.65
CA PHE A 193 -3.60 3.04 -5.86
C PHE A 193 -2.81 1.77 -5.51
N MET A 194 -2.50 0.99 -6.55
CA MET A 194 -1.66 -0.20 -6.47
C MET A 194 -0.21 0.18 -6.81
N VAL A 195 0.74 -0.24 -5.98
CA VAL A 195 2.17 0.07 -6.12
C VAL A 195 2.99 -1.22 -6.17
N GLY A 196 4.09 -1.23 -6.93
CA GLY A 196 5.02 -2.36 -6.90
C GLY A 196 5.70 -2.46 -5.53
N VAL A 197 5.88 -3.68 -5.00
CA VAL A 197 6.46 -3.90 -3.65
C VAL A 197 7.89 -3.34 -3.51
N HIS A 198 8.59 -3.14 -4.63
CA HIS A 198 9.96 -2.63 -4.70
C HIS A 198 10.05 -1.13 -5.03
N GLU A 199 8.94 -0.47 -5.39
CA GLU A 199 8.98 0.92 -5.85
C GLU A 199 9.20 1.87 -4.66
N THR A 200 10.21 2.73 -4.78
CA THR A 200 10.61 3.62 -3.69
C THR A 200 9.66 4.80 -3.55
N VAL A 201 9.60 5.38 -2.34
CA VAL A 201 8.80 6.58 -2.11
C VAL A 201 9.22 7.72 -3.03
N ALA A 202 10.51 7.94 -3.24
CA ALA A 202 11.00 8.98 -4.15
C ALA A 202 10.48 8.79 -5.58
N LYS A 203 10.57 7.57 -6.11
CA LYS A 203 10.09 7.23 -7.45
C LYS A 203 8.58 7.48 -7.55
N VAL A 204 7.82 6.92 -6.63
CA VAL A 204 6.35 7.03 -6.60
C VAL A 204 5.92 8.50 -6.49
N MET A 205 6.54 9.27 -5.61
CA MET A 205 6.23 10.70 -5.43
C MET A 205 6.62 11.57 -6.64
N ALA A 206 7.67 11.21 -7.38
CA ALA A 206 8.08 11.91 -8.60
C ALA A 206 7.19 11.55 -9.81
N GLU A 207 6.75 10.30 -9.89
CA GLU A 207 5.88 9.79 -10.97
C GLU A 207 4.40 10.11 -10.74
N LEU A 208 4.00 10.39 -9.49
CA LEU A 208 2.68 10.91 -9.09
C LEU A 208 2.49 12.38 -9.51
N ASN A 209 2.62 12.65 -10.82
CA ASN A 209 1.91 13.74 -11.47
C ASN A 209 0.46 13.29 -11.78
N PRO A 210 -0.53 14.20 -11.76
CA PRO A 210 -1.92 13.93 -11.38
C PRO A 210 -2.79 13.30 -12.47
N VAL A 211 -2.36 12.21 -13.13
CA VAL A 211 -3.14 11.66 -14.26
C VAL A 211 -3.31 10.13 -14.34
N TYR A 212 -2.40 9.24 -13.88
CA TYR A 212 -2.43 7.87 -14.45
C TYR A 212 -2.31 6.64 -13.53
N LEU A 213 -2.82 6.66 -12.31
CA LEU A 213 -3.21 5.40 -11.64
C LEU A 213 -4.72 5.37 -11.44
N SER A 214 -5.41 5.52 -12.56
CA SER A 214 -6.86 5.61 -12.63
C SER A 214 -7.52 4.31 -12.15
N ARG A 215 -8.71 4.46 -11.54
CA ARG A 215 -9.74 3.40 -11.36
C ARG A 215 -9.92 2.47 -12.57
N ARG A 216 -9.53 2.93 -13.77
CA ARG A 216 -9.53 2.18 -15.04
C ARG A 216 -8.56 1.00 -15.02
N ALA A 217 -7.49 1.04 -14.22
CA ALA A 217 -6.53 -0.07 -14.11
C ALA A 217 -7.13 -1.28 -13.38
N LEU A 218 -7.83 -1.09 -12.26
CA LEU A 218 -8.38 -2.21 -11.47
C LEU A 218 -9.55 -2.90 -12.18
N SER A 219 -10.48 -2.13 -12.75
CA SER A 219 -11.59 -2.71 -13.51
C SER A 219 -11.12 -3.38 -14.80
N ALA A 220 -10.12 -2.81 -15.50
CA ALA A 220 -9.52 -3.43 -16.67
C ALA A 220 -8.72 -4.69 -16.33
N VAL A 221 -8.02 -4.73 -15.19
CA VAL A 221 -7.32 -5.94 -14.73
C VAL A 221 -8.34 -7.04 -14.42
N LYS A 222 -9.44 -6.72 -13.74
CA LYS A 222 -10.50 -7.68 -13.44
C LYS A 222 -11.09 -8.28 -14.73
N SER A 223 -11.50 -7.44 -15.68
CA SER A 223 -12.07 -7.92 -16.95
C SER A 223 -11.06 -8.70 -17.80
N THR A 224 -9.78 -8.33 -17.75
CA THR A 224 -8.71 -9.08 -18.41
C THR A 224 -8.58 -10.49 -17.84
N TRP A 225 -8.58 -10.62 -16.51
CA TRP A 225 -8.54 -11.92 -15.85
C TRP A 225 -9.80 -12.75 -16.11
N GLU A 226 -10.99 -12.16 -16.14
CA GLU A 226 -12.23 -12.85 -16.53
C GLU A 226 -12.12 -13.42 -17.96
N ARG A 227 -11.57 -12.65 -18.91
CA ARG A 227 -11.33 -13.12 -20.27
C ARG A 227 -10.30 -14.25 -20.33
N ILE A 228 -9.18 -14.12 -19.62
CA ILE A 228 -8.14 -15.18 -19.55
C ILE A 228 -8.75 -16.45 -18.96
N TRP A 229 -9.52 -16.32 -17.88
CA TRP A 229 -10.18 -17.42 -17.21
C TRP A 229 -11.07 -18.20 -18.19
N THR A 230 -11.94 -17.52 -18.92
CA THR A 230 -12.83 -18.14 -19.91
C THR A 230 -12.02 -18.85 -21.00
N ALA A 231 -11.02 -18.18 -21.59
CA ALA A 231 -10.18 -18.76 -22.64
C ALA A 231 -9.43 -20.02 -22.17
N CYS A 232 -8.90 -20.01 -20.94
CA CYS A 232 -8.20 -21.16 -20.37
C CYS A 232 -9.14 -22.35 -20.11
N LEU A 233 -10.37 -22.09 -19.66
CA LEU A 233 -11.36 -23.16 -19.46
C LEU A 233 -11.81 -23.78 -20.79
N GLU A 234 -12.04 -22.95 -21.82
CA GLU A 234 -12.37 -23.42 -23.17
C GLU A 234 -11.24 -24.25 -23.79
N TRP A 235 -9.99 -23.87 -23.52
CA TRP A 235 -8.81 -24.60 -24.01
C TRP A 235 -8.63 -26.00 -23.38
N ALA A 236 -9.14 -26.22 -22.17
CA ALA A 236 -8.83 -27.42 -21.38
C ALA A 236 -9.04 -28.72 -22.18
N PRO A 237 -8.00 -29.58 -22.35
CA PRO A 237 -8.11 -30.82 -23.12
C PRO A 237 -9.16 -31.78 -22.56
N VAL A 238 -9.29 -31.80 -21.23
CA VAL A 238 -10.29 -32.60 -20.52
C VAL A 238 -11.33 -31.67 -19.90
N GLN A 239 -12.49 -31.58 -20.55
CA GLN A 239 -13.68 -30.78 -20.14
C GLN A 239 -14.47 -31.42 -18.99
N SER A 240 -13.77 -32.04 -18.03
CA SER A 240 -14.37 -32.59 -16.82
C SER A 240 -13.59 -32.14 -15.59
N GLU A 241 -14.29 -31.96 -14.49
CA GLU A 241 -13.64 -31.70 -13.20
C GLU A 241 -13.18 -33.00 -12.56
N ARG A 242 -12.10 -32.92 -11.78
CA ARG A 242 -11.68 -34.05 -10.96
C ARG A 242 -12.74 -34.28 -9.89
N ARG A 243 -13.42 -35.43 -9.94
CA ARG A 243 -14.30 -35.86 -8.83
C ARG A 243 -13.50 -35.85 -7.53
N ALA A 244 -13.97 -35.10 -6.54
CA ALA A 244 -13.43 -35.14 -5.19
C ALA A 244 -13.52 -36.58 -4.69
N ARG A 245 -12.37 -37.27 -4.63
CA ARG A 245 -12.32 -38.55 -3.94
C ARG A 245 -12.34 -38.22 -2.46
N ALA A 246 -13.42 -38.58 -1.76
CA ALA A 246 -13.42 -38.61 -0.31
C ALA A 246 -12.18 -39.41 0.11
N ALA A 247 -11.21 -38.73 0.71
CA ALA A 247 -10.00 -39.36 1.20
C ALA A 247 -10.40 -40.16 2.45
N ALA A 248 -10.85 -41.40 2.26
CA ALA A 248 -10.72 -42.38 3.32
C ALA A 248 -9.20 -42.55 3.53
N VAL A 249 -8.68 -41.91 4.58
CA VAL A 249 -7.31 -42.12 5.05
C VAL A 249 -7.24 -43.58 5.48
N ARG A 250 -6.91 -44.49 4.54
CA ARG A 250 -6.44 -45.81 4.93
C ARG A 250 -5.09 -45.58 5.59
N ALA A 251 -4.98 -45.94 6.86
CA ALA A 251 -3.72 -46.06 7.57
C ALA A 251 -2.82 -47.04 6.80
N GLY A 252 -2.00 -46.50 5.89
CA GLY A 252 -1.10 -47.27 5.06
C GLY A 252 0.28 -47.26 5.68
N GLY A 253 0.73 -48.42 6.15
CA GLY A 253 2.10 -48.64 6.63
C GLY A 253 3.13 -48.09 5.63
N TYR A 254 4.16 -47.45 6.18
CA TYR A 254 5.30 -46.88 5.47
C TYR A 254 6.11 -47.99 4.79
N GLY A 255 5.74 -48.37 3.58
CA GLY A 255 6.59 -49.16 2.68
C GLY A 255 7.57 -48.24 1.97
N GLY A 256 8.77 -48.05 2.54
CA GLY A 256 9.88 -47.35 1.91
C GLY A 256 10.35 -48.10 0.67
N GLY A 257 9.85 -47.70 -0.50
CA GLY A 257 10.37 -48.12 -1.80
C GLY A 257 10.90 -46.91 -2.55
N THR A 258 12.18 -46.94 -2.89
CA THR A 258 12.80 -46.01 -3.85
C THR A 258 12.15 -46.19 -5.22
N GLY A 259 11.46 -45.16 -5.71
CA GLY A 259 11.00 -45.07 -7.10
C GLY A 259 9.71 -45.82 -7.42
N LYS A 260 8.57 -45.39 -6.87
CA LYS A 260 7.26 -45.73 -7.45
C LYS A 260 6.97 -44.79 -8.62
N ALA A 261 6.67 -45.35 -9.80
CA ALA A 261 6.14 -44.59 -10.92
C ALA A 261 4.83 -43.89 -10.48
N GLY A 262 4.78 -42.57 -10.60
CA GLY A 262 3.55 -41.82 -10.36
C GLY A 262 2.48 -42.25 -11.37
N LYS A 263 1.20 -42.20 -11.00
CA LYS A 263 0.08 -42.51 -11.92
C LYS A 263 0.05 -41.66 -13.21
N GLY A 264 0.86 -40.60 -13.28
CA GLY A 264 1.08 -39.76 -14.47
C GLY A 264 2.28 -40.15 -15.34
N GLY A 265 3.04 -41.21 -15.03
CA GLY A 265 4.17 -41.69 -15.84
C GLY A 265 5.56 -41.16 -15.46
N GLY A 266 5.66 -40.20 -14.53
CA GLY A 266 6.95 -39.71 -14.02
C GLY A 266 7.63 -40.70 -13.06
N ARG A 267 8.94 -40.92 -13.22
CA ARG A 267 9.79 -41.61 -12.23
C ARG A 267 10.19 -40.60 -11.15
N VAL A 268 9.81 -40.85 -9.90
CA VAL A 268 10.18 -40.03 -8.76
C VAL A 268 11.66 -40.29 -8.42
N ASN A 269 12.57 -39.43 -8.89
CA ASN A 269 13.96 -39.43 -8.43
C ASN A 269 14.06 -38.74 -7.05
N LEU A 270 15.06 -39.10 -6.24
CA LEU A 270 15.40 -38.42 -5.00
C LEU A 270 15.52 -36.91 -5.23
N HIS A 271 16.17 -36.48 -6.31
CA HIS A 271 16.29 -35.07 -6.68
C HIS A 271 14.93 -34.37 -6.87
N ASP A 272 13.96 -35.04 -7.51
CA ASP A 272 12.61 -34.50 -7.68
C ASP A 272 11.87 -34.42 -6.35
N ARG A 273 12.11 -35.37 -5.44
CA ARG A 273 11.56 -35.37 -4.08
C ARG A 273 12.17 -34.26 -3.22
N THR A 274 13.48 -34.02 -3.33
CA THR A 274 14.17 -32.93 -2.65
C THR A 274 13.74 -31.57 -3.22
N ALA A 275 13.56 -31.46 -4.54
CA ALA A 275 13.01 -30.27 -5.17
C ALA A 275 11.56 -30.00 -4.73
N TRP A 276 10.74 -31.05 -4.59
CA TRP A 276 9.37 -30.92 -4.08
C TRP A 276 9.33 -30.59 -2.58
N ALA A 277 10.21 -31.18 -1.77
CA ALA A 277 10.35 -30.84 -0.35
C ALA A 277 10.79 -29.39 -0.18
N GLY A 278 11.83 -28.97 -0.91
CA GLY A 278 12.31 -27.58 -0.94
C GLY A 278 11.25 -26.59 -1.44
N ALA A 279 10.51 -26.93 -2.49
CA ALA A 279 9.39 -26.11 -2.97
C ALA A 279 8.30 -25.94 -1.91
N ASN A 280 8.08 -26.94 -1.04
CA ASN A 280 7.12 -26.88 0.06
C ASN A 280 7.69 -26.35 1.38
N GLY A 281 9.00 -26.09 1.46
CA GLY A 281 9.69 -25.58 2.65
C GLY A 281 10.03 -26.63 3.70
N TYR A 282 10.17 -27.90 3.30
CA TYR A 282 10.66 -29.02 4.11
C TYR A 282 12.15 -29.28 3.90
#